data_AF-A0A381UZH3-F1
#
_entry.id   AF-A0A381UZH3-F1
#
_cell.length_a   1.000
_cell.length_b   1.000
_cell.length_c   1.000
_cell.angle_alpha   90.00
_cell.angle_beta   90.00
_cell.angle_gamma   90.00
#
_symmetry.space_group_name_H-M   'P 1'
#
loop_
_entity.id
_entity.type
_entity.pdbx_description
1 polymer ?
#
loop_
_entity_poly.entity_id
_entity_poly.type
_entity_poly.pdbx_seq_one_letter_code
_entity_poly.pdbx_strand_id
1 'polypeptide(L)'
;MAPEFPDGCVIVSEPVGRLQNGSFVIAEHGGEVILRQLDRDNDRWYLKALNASYPVLEITGPQDIMGVVIQRAGHKRADRKSYL
;
A
#
# COMPACT_ATOMS: atom_id res chain seq x y z
N MET A 1 -2.27 -8.92 -2.05
CA MET A 1 -0.99 -8.23 -2.37
C MET A 1 0.20 -9.17 -2.50
N ALA A 2 -0.02 -10.50 -2.45
CA ALA A 2 0.96 -11.46 -2.94
C ALA A 2 1.26 -11.23 -4.44
N PRO A 3 2.48 -11.52 -4.90
CA PRO A 3 3.58 -12.14 -4.15
C PRO A 3 4.40 -11.18 -3.28
N GLU A 4 4.31 -9.86 -3.51
CA GLU A 4 5.15 -8.88 -2.81
C GLU A 4 4.87 -8.84 -1.30
N PHE A 5 3.60 -8.95 -0.91
CA PHE A 5 3.16 -9.05 0.48
C PHE A 5 2.41 -10.37 0.67
N PRO A 6 3.13 -11.45 1.04
CA PRO A 6 2.50 -12.73 1.31
C PRO A 6 1.67 -12.66 2.59
N ASP A 7 0.72 -13.58 2.70
CA ASP A 7 -0.10 -13.71 3.90
C ASP A 7 0.76 -13.92 5.15
N GLY A 8 0.37 -13.29 6.26
CA GLY A 8 1.11 -13.31 7.53
C GLY A 8 2.40 -12.47 7.56
N CYS A 9 2.74 -11.73 6.51
CA CYS A 9 3.89 -10.82 6.58
C CYS A 9 3.59 -9.59 7.44
N VAL A 10 4.63 -9.06 8.10
CA VAL A 10 4.53 -7.83 8.89
C VAL A 10 5.04 -6.68 8.04
N ILE A 11 4.30 -5.57 8.03
CA ILE A 11 4.71 -4.34 7.36
C ILE A 11 4.94 -3.23 8.37
N VAL A 12 5.82 -2.30 8.02
CA VAL A 12 6.02 -1.06 8.77
C VAL A 12 5.56 0.08 7.88
N SER A 13 4.61 0.86 8.36
CA SER A 13 4.08 2.04 7.66
C SER A 13 4.45 3.33 8.38
N GLU A 14 4.78 4.36 7.62
CA GLU A 14 5.02 5.72 8.08
C GLU A 14 3.79 6.60 7.78
N PRO A 15 3.10 7.14 8.80
CA PRO A 15 1.89 7.95 8.61
C PRO A 15 2.12 9.27 7.86
N VAL A 16 3.31 9.87 8.05
CA VAL A 16 3.72 11.14 7.41
C VAL A 16 4.64 10.88 6.22
N GLY A 17 4.61 9.66 5.68
CA GLY A 17 5.47 9.25 4.58
C GLY A 17 5.14 10.00 3.29
N ARG A 18 6.14 10.17 2.43
CA ARG A 18 5.97 10.83 1.12
C ARG A 18 5.13 9.94 0.20
N LEU A 19 3.90 10.38 -0.11
CA LEU A 19 3.01 9.72 -1.06
C LEU A 19 3.54 9.90 -2.49
N GLN A 20 4.20 8.86 -3.01
CA GLN A 20 4.69 8.82 -4.38
C GLN A 20 3.88 7.84 -5.21
N ASN A 21 3.77 8.12 -6.52
CA ASN A 21 3.11 7.18 -7.42
C ASN A 21 3.86 5.83 -7.40
N GLY A 22 3.12 4.73 -7.30
CA GLY A 22 3.66 3.38 -7.19
C GLY A 22 4.06 2.96 -5.77
N SER A 23 3.97 3.83 -4.76
CA SER A 23 4.22 3.46 -3.36
C SER A 23 3.17 2.48 -2.83
N PHE A 24 3.54 1.61 -1.91
CA PHE A 24 2.59 0.79 -1.17
C PHE A 24 2.03 1.59 0.01
N VAL A 25 0.72 1.56 0.20
CA VAL A 25 0.02 2.37 1.20
C VAL A 25 -1.00 1.54 1.97
N ILE A 26 -1.23 1.94 3.21
CA ILE A 26 -2.39 1.53 4.00
C ILE A 26 -3.43 2.63 3.89
N ALA A 27 -4.64 2.26 3.52
CA ALA A 27 -5.76 3.18 3.33
C ALA A 27 -7.02 2.65 4.01
N GLU A 28 -7.88 3.56 4.43
CA GLU A 28 -9.25 3.23 4.82
C GLU A 28 -10.16 3.29 3.60
N HIS A 29 -10.95 2.25 3.37
CA HIS A 29 -11.97 2.25 2.34
C HIS A 29 -13.21 1.52 2.84
N GLY A 30 -14.34 2.23 2.92
CA GLY A 30 -15.61 1.63 3.37
C GLY A 30 -15.60 1.12 4.82
N GLY A 31 -14.76 1.69 5.69
CA GLY A 31 -14.58 1.25 7.07
C GLY A 31 -13.63 0.05 7.25
N GLU A 32 -13.00 -0.41 6.16
CA GLU A 32 -11.98 -1.45 6.20
C GLU A 32 -10.59 -0.86 5.93
N VAL A 33 -9.58 -1.43 6.60
CA VAL A 33 -8.18 -1.07 6.38
C VAL A 33 -7.59 -2.01 5.32
N ILE A 34 -7.11 -1.43 4.22
CA ILE A 34 -6.60 -2.19 3.07
C ILE A 34 -5.16 -1.82 2.72
N LEU A 35 -4.39 -2.82 2.27
CA LEU A 35 -3.06 -2.64 1.69
C LEU A 35 -3.14 -2.65 0.16
N ARG A 36 -2.70 -1.56 -0.48
CA ARG A 36 -2.72 -1.38 -1.93
C ARG A 36 -1.49 -0.62 -2.42
N GLN A 37 -1.28 -0.65 -3.72
CA GLN A 37 -0.33 0.24 -4.39
C GLN A 37 -1.06 1.53 -4.77
N LEU A 38 -0.48 2.66 -4.43
CA LEU A 38 -0.96 3.98 -4.81
C LEU A 38 -0.70 4.19 -6.29
N ASP A 39 -1.74 4.54 -7.03
CA ASP A 39 -1.61 5.06 -8.38
C ASP A 39 -2.19 6.48 -8.45
N ARG A 40 -1.39 7.42 -8.92
CA ARG A 40 -1.81 8.81 -9.08
C ARG A 40 -1.79 9.17 -10.56
N ASP A 41 -2.97 9.48 -11.07
CA ASP A 41 -3.14 9.96 -12.44
C ASP A 41 -3.78 11.36 -12.40
N ASN A 42 -2.98 12.36 -12.77
CA ASN A 42 -3.30 13.79 -12.64
C ASN A 42 -3.71 14.15 -11.19
N ASP A 43 -4.96 14.60 -11.01
CA ASP A 43 -5.55 14.98 -9.72
C ASP A 43 -6.38 13.85 -9.07
N ARG A 44 -6.39 12.66 -9.67
CA ARG A 44 -7.12 11.50 -9.14
C ARG A 44 -6.18 10.51 -8.46
N TRP A 45 -6.73 9.86 -7.45
CA TRP A 45 -6.02 8.93 -6.59
C TRP A 45 -6.69 7.57 -6.66
N TYR A 46 -5.88 6.56 -6.95
CA TYR A 46 -6.34 5.19 -7.11
C TYR A 46 -5.53 4.25 -6.23
N LEU A 47 -6.16 3.18 -5.80
CA LEU A 47 -5.58 2.09 -5.05
C LEU A 47 -5.67 0.81 -5.88
N LYS A 48 -4.51 0.34 -6.33
CA LYS A 48 -4.37 -0.85 -7.17
C LYS A 48 -3.90 -2.05 -6.35
N ALA A 49 -4.45 -3.22 -6.63
CA ALA A 49 -3.81 -4.46 -6.21
C ALA A 49 -2.71 -4.83 -7.21
N LEU A 50 -1.69 -5.54 -6.73
CA LEU A 50 -0.69 -6.14 -7.62
C LEU A 50 -1.26 -7.25 -8.52
N ASN A 51 -2.36 -7.88 -8.08
CA ASN A 51 -3.11 -8.82 -8.90
C ASN A 51 -4.23 -8.07 -9.62
N ALA A 52 -4.17 -8.04 -10.95
CA ALA A 52 -5.12 -7.37 -11.83
C ALA A 52 -6.56 -7.95 -11.78
N SER A 53 -6.75 -9.11 -11.15
CA SER A 53 -8.08 -9.70 -10.93
C SER A 53 -8.91 -8.94 -9.90
N TYR A 54 -8.27 -8.08 -9.09
CA TYR A 54 -8.96 -7.26 -8.10
C TYR A 54 -9.22 -5.87 -8.67
N PRO A 55 -10.36 -5.25 -8.31
CA PRO A 55 -10.70 -3.92 -8.80
C PRO A 55 -9.70 -2.86 -8.33
N VAL A 56 -9.55 -1.85 -9.17
CA VAL A 56 -8.93 -0.58 -8.83
C VAL A 56 -9.97 0.25 -8.08
N LEU A 57 -9.58 0.79 -6.92
CA LEU A 57 -10.47 1.62 -6.11
C LEU A 57 -10.06 3.08 -6.27
N GLU A 58 -11.01 3.96 -6.53
CA GLU A 58 -10.78 5.41 -6.49
C GLU A 58 -10.97 5.91 -5.06
N ILE A 59 -10.10 6.81 -4.60
CA ILE A 59 -10.19 7.45 -3.28
C ILE A 59 -10.27 8.96 -3.45
N THR A 60 -10.80 9.63 -2.43
CA THR A 60 -11.06 11.07 -2.45
C THR A 60 -9.74 11.86 -2.39
N GLY A 61 -8.69 11.27 -1.80
CA GLY A 61 -7.38 11.89 -1.74
C GLY A 61 -6.49 11.32 -0.63
N PRO A 62 -5.42 12.04 -0.27
CA PRO A 62 -4.44 11.58 0.71
C PRO A 62 -5.01 11.40 2.13
N GLN A 63 -6.14 12.01 2.46
CA GLN A 63 -6.82 11.85 3.75
C GLN A 63 -7.36 10.43 3.98
N ASP A 64 -7.61 9.68 2.91
CA ASP A 64 -8.06 8.28 3.00
C ASP A 64 -6.85 7.34 3.21
N ILE A 65 -5.63 7.87 3.17
CA ILE A 65 -4.37 7.12 3.33
C ILE A 65 -3.88 7.27 4.77
N MET A 66 -3.77 6.15 5.47
CA MET A 66 -3.27 6.10 6.85
C MET A 66 -1.73 6.15 6.92
N GLY A 67 -1.03 5.68 5.88
CA GLY A 67 0.43 5.75 5.81
C GLY A 67 1.04 5.01 4.63
N VAL A 68 2.32 5.29 4.39
CA VAL A 68 3.13 4.66 3.34
C VAL A 68 3.91 3.49 3.92
N VAL A 69 3.87 2.34 3.26
CA VAL A 69 4.66 1.17 3.65
C VAL A 69 6.13 1.39 3.29
N ILE A 70 6.97 1.48 4.32
CA ILE A 70 8.41 1.71 4.19
C ILE A 70 9.20 0.41 4.30
N GLN A 71 8.61 -0.64 4.87
CA GLN A 71 9.27 -1.92 5.04
C GLN A 71 8.29 -3.08 5.05
N ARG A 72 8.75 -4.23 4.55
CA ARG A 72 8.16 -5.54 4.78
C ARG A 72 9.16 -6.42 5.52
N ALA A 73 8.70 -7.07 6.59
CA ALA A 73 9.40 -8.13 7.29
C ALA A 73 8.71 -9.46 6.98
N GLY A 74 9.50 -10.46 6.62
CA GLY A 74 9.03 -11.85 6.51
C GLY A 74 9.52 -12.71 7.67
N HIS A 75 9.27 -14.01 7.57
CA HIS A 75 9.63 -14.98 8.61
C HIS A 75 11.15 -15.13 8.79
N LYS A 76 11.93 -14.95 7.71
CA LYS A 76 13.40 -14.97 7.75
C LYS A 76 13.94 -13.56 7.58
N ARG A 77 15.14 -13.30 8.14
CA ARG A 77 15.84 -12.01 7.97
C ARG A 77 16.09 -11.66 6.50
N ALA A 78 16.30 -12.67 5.65
CA ALA A 78 16.48 -12.51 4.21
C ALA A 78 15.23 -12.02 3.47
N ASP A 79 14.04 -12.19 4.07
CA ASP A 79 12.77 -11.78 3.46
C ASP A 79 12.44 -10.31 3.74
N ARG A 80 13.30 -9.59 4.48
CA ARG A 80 13.14 -8.17 4.80
C ARG A 80 13.42 -7.32 3.56
N LYS A 81 12.50 -6.43 3.23
CA LYS A 81 12.63 -5.48 2.12
C LYS A 81 12.30 -4.08 2.58
N SER A 82 13.12 -3.11 2.17
CA SER A 82 12.90 -1.67 2.36
C SER A 82 12.29 -1.10 1.08
N TYR A 83 11.37 -0.15 1.24
CA TYR A 83 10.71 0.59 0.16
C TYR A 83 10.98 2.11 0.23
N LEU A 84 11.87 2.54 1.13
CA LEU A 84 12.48 3.87 1.13
C LEU A 84 13.44 4.06 -0.05
#